data_AF-A0A2N6JAY3-F1
#
_entry.id   AF-A0A2N6JAY3-F1
#
_cell.length_a   1.000
_cell.length_b   1.000
_cell.length_c   1.000
_cell.angle_alpha   90.00
_cell.angle_beta   90.00
_cell.angle_gamma   90.00
#
_symmetry.space_group_name_H-M   'P 1'
#
loop_
_entity.id
_entity.type
_entity.pdbx_description
1 polymer ?
#
loop_
_entity_poly.entity_id
_entity_poly.type
_entity_poly.pdbx_seq_one_letter_code
_entity_poly.pdbx_strand_id
1 'polypeptide(L)'
;MEVFGIIVVLVIVSAVWGAIKKQRELDAAKQAYHQSLEQLKQKPADPELRQSTLAKGRHYSNLTRDKKGVTMFDEVALMNDINAACAGASAFQTRESASQGPSIEDRLKRLSGLHSSGAITDEEYSCRRATILSEV
;
A
#
# COMPACT_ATOMS: atom_id res chain seq x y z
N MET A 1 50.90 -12.97 -30.18
CA MET A 1 49.45 -13.00 -30.47
C MET A 1 48.67 -13.77 -29.42
N GLU A 2 49.18 -14.87 -28.86
CA GLU A 2 48.46 -15.68 -27.86
C GLU A 2 48.17 -14.93 -26.55
N VAL A 3 49.14 -14.21 -25.98
CA VAL A 3 48.95 -13.43 -24.74
C VAL A 3 47.89 -12.34 -24.91
N PHE A 4 47.87 -11.69 -26.08
CA PHE A 4 46.86 -10.67 -26.40
C PHE A 4 45.46 -11.27 -26.50
N GLY A 5 45.32 -12.44 -27.12
CA GLY A 5 44.04 -13.17 -27.18
C GLY A 5 43.51 -13.54 -25.79
N ILE A 6 44.38 -14.00 -24.89
CA ILE A 6 44.01 -14.35 -23.51
C ILE A 6 43.52 -13.11 -22.75
N ILE A 7 44.22 -11.98 -22.86
CA ILE A 7 43.82 -10.72 -22.19
C ILE A 7 42.44 -10.27 -22.68
N VAL A 8 42.20 -10.31 -24.00
CA VAL A 8 40.90 -9.92 -24.58
C VAL A 8 39.78 -10.82 -24.07
N VAL A 9 39.99 -12.14 -24.00
CA VAL A 9 39.00 -13.09 -23.45
C VAL A 9 38.70 -12.79 -21.98
N LEU A 10 39.71 -12.51 -21.16
CA LEU A 10 39.51 -12.18 -19.75
C LEU A 10 38.70 -10.89 -19.54
N VAL A 11 38.95 -9.86 -20.36
CA VAL A 11 38.17 -8.62 -20.32
C VAL A 11 36.70 -8.89 -20.69
N ILE A 12 36.44 -9.67 -21.73
CA ILE A 12 35.06 -10.02 -22.13
C ILE A 12 34.34 -10.80 -21.03
N VAL A 13 34.99 -11.82 -20.46
CA VAL A 13 34.40 -12.64 -19.38
C VAL A 13 34.07 -11.79 -18.16
N SER A 14 34.98 -10.90 -17.74
CA SER A 14 34.75 -10.01 -16.59
C SER A 14 33.60 -9.03 -16.84
N ALA A 15 33.49 -8.47 -18.05
CA ALA A 15 32.39 -7.59 -18.42
C ALA A 15 31.03 -8.31 -18.40
N VAL A 16 30.96 -9.52 -18.94
CA VAL A 16 29.73 -10.34 -18.97
C VAL A 16 29.29 -10.70 -17.55
N TRP A 17 30.21 -11.11 -16.67
CA TRP A 17 29.88 -11.39 -15.27
C TRP A 17 29.37 -10.17 -14.52
N GLY A 18 29.97 -9.00 -14.75
CA GLY A 18 29.52 -7.74 -14.15
C GLY A 18 28.07 -7.41 -14.54
N ALA A 19 27.72 -7.57 -15.81
CA ALA A 19 26.37 -7.34 -16.31
C ALA A 19 25.34 -8.30 -15.69
N ILE A 20 25.66 -9.60 -15.62
CA ILE A 20 24.76 -10.62 -15.04
C ILE A 20 24.51 -10.34 -13.55
N LYS A 21 25.55 -9.98 -12.79
CA LYS A 21 25.42 -9.68 -11.36
C LYS A 21 24.49 -8.48 -11.12
N LYS A 22 24.67 -7.41 -11.90
CA LYS A 22 23.82 -6.21 -11.82
C LYS A 22 22.36 -6.54 -12.13
N GLN A 23 22.12 -7.34 -13.17
CA GLN A 23 20.77 -7.75 -13.54
C GLN A 23 20.11 -8.58 -12.44
N ARG A 24 20.83 -9.55 -11.85
CA ARG A 24 20.32 -10.35 -10.73
C ARG A 24 19.97 -9.53 -9.49
N GLU A 25 20.81 -8.55 -9.14
CA GLU A 25 20.56 -7.64 -8.00
C GLU A 25 19.27 -6.82 -8.24
N LEU A 26 19.10 -6.30 -9.46
CA LEU A 26 17.92 -5.54 -9.86
C LEU A 26 16.65 -6.41 -9.86
N ASP A 27 16.73 -7.62 -10.40
CA ASP A 27 15.60 -8.56 -10.44
C ASP A 27 15.18 -8.98 -9.03
N ALA A 28 16.14 -9.27 -8.15
CA ALA A 28 15.87 -9.60 -6.76
C ALA A 28 15.19 -8.44 -6.01
N ALA A 29 15.68 -7.20 -6.20
CA ALA A 29 15.07 -6.02 -5.60
C ALA A 29 13.65 -5.77 -6.13
N LYS A 30 13.43 -5.95 -7.43
CA LYS A 30 12.12 -5.84 -8.07
C LYS A 30 11.14 -6.84 -7.47
N GLN A 31 11.54 -8.11 -7.36
CA GLN A 31 10.71 -9.17 -6.78
C GLN A 31 10.39 -8.89 -5.32
N ALA A 32 11.38 -8.49 -4.50
CA ALA A 32 11.16 -8.18 -3.10
C ALA A 32 10.17 -7.02 -2.91
N TYR A 33 10.25 -5.98 -3.73
CA TYR A 33 9.29 -4.87 -3.72
C TYR A 33 7.88 -5.33 -4.08
N HIS A 34 7.71 -6.08 -5.17
CA HIS A 34 6.40 -6.59 -5.60
C HIS A 34 5.76 -7.53 -4.57
N GLN A 35 6.54 -8.45 -3.99
CA GLN A 35 6.06 -9.31 -2.91
C GLN A 35 5.58 -8.50 -1.70
N SER A 36 6.28 -7.42 -1.37
CA SER A 36 5.88 -6.51 -0.29
C SER A 36 4.56 -5.79 -0.60
N LEU A 37 4.35 -5.37 -1.86
CA LEU A 37 3.07 -4.80 -2.31
C LEU A 37 1.93 -5.83 -2.20
N GLU A 38 2.16 -7.10 -2.56
CA GLU A 38 1.16 -8.16 -2.40
C GLU A 38 0.81 -8.41 -0.93
N GLN A 39 1.80 -8.41 -0.03
CA GLN A 39 1.56 -8.48 1.41
C GLN A 39 0.75 -7.25 1.89
N LEU A 40 1.04 -6.08 1.35
CA LEU A 40 0.36 -4.83 1.71
C LEU A 40 -1.11 -4.83 1.28
N LYS A 41 -1.45 -5.48 0.16
CA LYS A 41 -2.85 -5.70 -0.25
C LYS A 41 -3.62 -6.52 0.78
N GLN A 42 -2.97 -7.48 1.45
CA GLN A 42 -3.59 -8.31 2.48
C GLN A 42 -3.72 -7.56 3.82
N LYS A 43 -2.77 -6.66 4.13
CA LYS A 43 -2.72 -5.90 5.39
C LYS A 43 -2.54 -4.39 5.10
N PRO A 44 -3.54 -3.72 4.51
CA PRO A 44 -3.40 -2.35 4.04
C PRO A 44 -3.23 -1.33 5.17
N ALA A 45 -3.61 -1.67 6.41
CA ALA A 45 -3.52 -0.79 7.57
C ALA A 45 -2.20 -0.93 8.36
N ASP A 46 -1.31 -1.85 7.98
CA ASP A 46 -0.07 -2.13 8.70
C ASP A 46 1.00 -1.05 8.41
N PRO A 47 1.37 -0.21 9.39
CA PRO A 47 2.33 0.87 9.19
C PRO A 47 3.77 0.36 9.00
N GLU A 48 4.15 -0.73 9.66
CA GLU A 48 5.49 -1.31 9.52
C GLU A 48 5.68 -1.90 8.12
N LEU A 49 4.65 -2.58 7.63
CA LEU A 49 4.65 -3.14 6.29
C LEU A 49 4.69 -2.04 5.22
N ARG A 50 4.00 -0.91 5.44
CA ARG A 50 4.10 0.28 4.57
C ARG A 50 5.53 0.83 4.53
N GLN A 51 6.15 1.02 5.71
CA GLN A 51 7.52 1.53 5.80
C GLN A 51 8.54 0.58 5.13
N SER A 52 8.41 -0.72 5.39
CA SER A 52 9.23 -1.76 4.77
C SER A 52 9.07 -1.80 3.25
N THR A 53 7.83 -1.69 2.76
CA THR A 53 7.52 -1.64 1.32
C THR A 53 8.15 -0.42 0.65
N LEU A 54 8.06 0.75 1.28
CA LEU A 54 8.70 1.98 0.81
C LEU A 54 10.24 1.85 0.76
N ALA A 55 10.86 1.25 1.78
CA ALA A 55 12.30 1.01 1.81
C ALA A 55 12.75 0.08 0.67
N LYS A 56 12.01 -1.00 0.39
CA LYS A 56 12.28 -1.89 -0.75
C LYS A 56 12.10 -1.18 -2.09
N GLY A 57 11.08 -0.33 -2.21
CA GLY A 57 10.84 0.51 -3.39
C GLY A 57 11.98 1.49 -3.65
N ARG A 58 12.49 2.16 -2.61
CA ARG A 58 13.67 3.03 -2.68
C ARG A 58 14.91 2.28 -3.12
N HIS A 59 15.14 1.10 -2.58
CA HIS A 59 16.27 0.25 -2.98
C HIS A 59 16.19 -0.13 -4.46
N TYR A 60 15.01 -0.57 -4.94
CA TYR A 60 14.78 -0.89 -6.34
C TYR A 60 14.97 0.34 -7.24
N SER A 61 14.35 1.48 -6.93
CA SER A 61 14.50 2.74 -7.67
C SER A 61 15.96 3.16 -7.76
N ASN A 62 16.70 3.11 -6.65
CA ASN A 62 18.12 3.42 -6.62
C ASN A 62 18.95 2.53 -7.56
N LEU A 63 18.67 1.22 -7.60
CA LEU A 63 19.35 0.29 -8.50
C LEU A 63 19.08 0.59 -9.99
N THR A 64 17.87 1.02 -10.34
CA THR A 64 17.53 1.40 -11.72
C THR A 64 18.26 2.66 -12.19
N ARG A 65 18.75 3.47 -11.25
CA ARG A 65 19.46 4.74 -11.52
C ARG A 65 20.97 4.63 -11.30
N ASP A 66 21.55 3.45 -11.47
CA ASP A 66 22.98 3.21 -11.23
C ASP A 66 23.46 3.63 -9.83
N LYS A 67 22.62 3.42 -8.80
CA LYS A 67 22.90 3.76 -7.40
C LYS A 67 23.07 5.26 -7.13
N LYS A 68 22.47 6.13 -7.96
CA LYS A 68 22.53 7.61 -7.85
C LYS A 68 21.54 8.24 -6.85
N GLY A 69 20.87 7.43 -6.04
CA GLY A 69 19.86 7.87 -5.08
C GLY A 69 18.44 7.89 -5.64
N VAL A 70 17.49 8.18 -4.74
CA VAL A 70 16.05 8.26 -5.03
C VAL A 70 15.67 9.74 -5.10
N THR A 71 14.97 10.14 -6.16
CA THR A 71 14.51 11.54 -6.32
C THR A 71 13.16 11.77 -5.68
N MET A 72 12.77 13.03 -5.51
CA MET A 72 11.43 13.38 -5.01
C MET A 72 10.31 12.83 -5.92
N PHE A 73 10.53 12.77 -7.24
CA PHE A 73 9.56 12.16 -8.16
C PHE A 73 9.45 10.65 -7.95
N ASP A 74 10.57 9.97 -7.68
CA ASP A 74 10.58 8.55 -7.36
C ASP A 74 9.83 8.29 -6.04
N GLU A 75 10.02 9.12 -5.01
CA GLU A 75 9.28 9.02 -3.75
C GLU A 75 7.76 9.14 -3.96
N VAL A 76 7.32 10.12 -4.76
CA VAL A 76 5.89 10.32 -5.07
C VAL A 76 5.32 9.13 -5.84
N ALA A 77 6.05 8.59 -6.83
CA ALA A 77 5.64 7.41 -7.57
C ALA A 77 5.51 6.18 -6.65
N LEU A 78 6.49 5.96 -5.76
CA LEU A 78 6.45 4.87 -4.78
C LEU A 78 5.26 5.00 -3.82
N MET A 79 4.98 6.22 -3.34
CA MET A 79 3.81 6.47 -2.49
C MET A 79 2.50 6.24 -3.25
N ASN A 80 2.44 6.59 -4.54
CA ASN A 80 1.27 6.33 -5.38
C ASN A 80 1.01 4.82 -5.55
N ASP A 81 2.05 4.05 -5.87
CA ASP A 81 1.96 2.58 -6.00
C ASP A 81 1.51 1.91 -4.69
N ILE A 82 2.08 2.34 -3.56
CA ILE A 82 1.71 1.85 -2.21
C ILE A 82 0.25 2.19 -1.90
N ASN A 83 -0.18 3.41 -2.17
CA ASN A 83 -1.56 3.83 -1.95
C ASN A 83 -2.52 3.07 -2.86
N ALA A 84 -2.17 2.84 -4.12
CA ALA A 84 -2.97 2.04 -5.06
C ALA A 84 -3.10 0.59 -4.58
N ALA A 85 -2.02 -0.02 -4.09
CA ALA A 85 -2.03 -1.35 -3.50
C ALA A 85 -2.95 -1.43 -2.27
N CYS A 86 -2.96 -0.39 -1.41
CA CYS A 86 -3.86 -0.33 -0.26
C CYS A 86 -5.33 -0.04 -0.65
N ALA A 87 -5.57 0.80 -1.65
CA ALA A 87 -6.92 1.26 -2.02
C ALA A 87 -7.81 0.10 -2.52
N GLY A 88 -7.22 -0.90 -3.19
CA GLY A 88 -7.95 -2.10 -3.61
C GLY A 88 -8.52 -2.92 -2.44
N ALA A 89 -7.88 -2.87 -1.26
CA ALA A 89 -8.32 -3.61 -0.08
C ALA A 89 -9.42 -2.87 0.71
N SER A 90 -9.40 -1.53 0.73
CA SER A 90 -10.46 -0.71 1.35
C SER A 90 -11.81 -0.86 0.64
N ALA A 91 -11.80 -1.12 -0.67
CA ALA A 91 -13.01 -1.41 -1.46
C ALA A 91 -13.65 -2.76 -1.07
N PHE A 92 -12.86 -3.73 -0.57
CA PHE A 92 -13.35 -5.03 -0.12
C PHE A 92 -13.79 -5.02 1.35
N GLN A 93 -13.07 -4.32 2.23
CA GLN A 93 -13.47 -4.14 3.64
C GLN A 93 -14.80 -3.39 3.79
N THR A 94 -15.13 -2.51 2.85
CA THR A 94 -16.44 -1.83 2.86
C THR A 94 -17.58 -2.77 2.44
N ARG A 95 -17.32 -3.84 1.66
CA ARG A 95 -18.36 -4.77 1.19
C ARG A 95 -18.74 -5.82 2.23
N GLU A 96 -17.82 -6.31 3.05
CA GLU A 96 -18.16 -7.27 4.12
C GLU A 96 -18.97 -6.63 5.26
N SER A 97 -18.83 -5.33 5.50
CA SER A 97 -19.67 -4.59 6.45
C SER A 97 -20.93 -3.97 5.85
N ALA A 98 -21.21 -4.17 4.55
CA ALA A 98 -22.36 -3.56 3.86
C ALA A 98 -23.52 -4.52 3.56
N SER A 99 -23.49 -5.78 4.03
CA SER A 99 -24.64 -6.68 3.86
C SER A 99 -25.69 -6.60 4.98
N GLN A 100 -25.46 -5.78 6.01
CA GLN A 100 -26.49 -5.35 6.95
C GLN A 100 -26.39 -3.85 7.06
N GLY A 101 -27.44 -3.13 6.67
CA GLY A 101 -27.56 -1.71 7.00
C GLY A 101 -27.35 -1.51 8.50
N PRO A 102 -27.00 -0.29 8.95
CA PRO A 102 -26.76 -0.03 10.37
C PRO A 102 -27.94 -0.57 11.17
N SER A 103 -27.65 -1.45 12.13
CA SER A 103 -28.68 -2.08 12.95
C SER A 103 -29.54 -1.00 13.62
N ILE A 104 -30.78 -1.33 13.96
CA ILE A 104 -31.67 -0.40 14.69
C ILE A 104 -30.95 0.11 15.96
N GLU A 105 -30.17 -0.74 16.63
CA GLU A 105 -29.34 -0.38 17.79
C GLU A 105 -28.27 0.67 17.45
N ASP A 106 -27.54 0.50 16.35
CA ASP A 106 -26.52 1.46 15.89
C ASP A 106 -27.14 2.83 15.54
N ARG A 107 -28.33 2.82 14.94
CA ARG A 107 -29.08 4.03 14.60
C ARG A 107 -29.55 4.77 15.86
N LEU A 108 -30.05 4.04 16.86
CA LEU A 108 -30.45 4.60 18.15
C LEU A 108 -29.23 5.16 18.91
N LYS A 109 -28.09 4.49 18.87
CA LYS A 109 -26.85 4.95 19.53
C LYS A 109 -26.29 6.23 18.90
N ARG A 110 -26.37 6.36 17.57
CA ARG A 110 -26.02 7.61 16.88
C ARG A 110 -26.98 8.73 17.24
N LEU A 111 -28.28 8.44 17.30
CA LEU A 111 -29.31 9.41 17.66
C LEU A 111 -29.12 9.92 19.10
N SER A 112 -28.79 9.04 20.05
CA SER A 112 -28.48 9.45 21.43
C SER A 112 -27.21 10.28 21.52
N GLY A 113 -26.20 10.00 20.68
CA GLY A 113 -24.97 10.80 20.62
C GLY A 113 -25.18 12.21 20.07
N LEU A 114 -26.10 12.38 19.11
CA LEU A 114 -26.47 13.70 18.58
C LEU A 114 -27.29 14.51 19.58
N HIS A 115 -28.13 13.84 20.36
CA HIS A 115 -28.90 14.46 21.44
C HIS A 115 -27.99 14.92 22.58
N SER A 116 -27.07 14.06 23.03
CA SER A 116 -26.13 14.40 24.09
C SER A 116 -25.11 15.48 23.69
N SER A 117 -24.82 15.63 22.40
CA SER A 117 -23.99 16.72 21.89
C SER A 117 -24.74 18.04 21.69
N GLY A 118 -26.06 18.07 21.93
CA GLY A 118 -26.90 19.24 21.72
C GLY A 118 -27.12 19.60 20.25
N ALA A 119 -26.83 18.69 19.32
CA ALA A 119 -26.99 18.91 17.88
C ALA A 119 -28.45 18.78 17.41
N ILE A 120 -29.32 18.20 18.24
CA ILE A 120 -30.76 18.04 18.00
C ILE A 120 -31.54 18.31 19.30
N THR A 121 -32.78 18.78 19.17
CA THR A 121 -33.64 19.06 20.33
C THR A 121 -34.31 17.80 20.89
N ASP A 122 -34.91 17.89 22.08
CA ASP A 122 -35.66 16.80 22.73
C ASP A 122 -36.85 16.34 21.85
N GLU A 123 -37.51 17.27 21.16
CA GLU A 123 -38.61 16.99 20.25
C GLU A 123 -38.12 16.23 19.00
N GLU A 124 -36.99 16.65 18.42
CA GLU A 124 -36.39 15.99 17.25
C GLU A 124 -35.87 14.59 17.59
N TYR A 125 -35.27 14.43 18.77
CA TYR A 125 -34.82 13.15 19.28
C TYR A 125 -35.99 12.16 19.43
N SER A 126 -37.08 12.61 20.09
CA SER A 126 -38.27 11.79 20.32
C SER A 126 -38.95 11.35 19.03
N CYS A 127 -39.10 12.26 18.06
CA CYS A 127 -39.70 11.98 16.76
C CYS A 127 -38.87 10.98 15.93
N ARG A 128 -37.55 11.17 15.87
CA ARG A 128 -36.64 10.26 15.14
C ARG A 128 -36.54 8.89 15.80
N ARG A 129 -36.56 8.84 17.14
CA ARG A 129 -36.55 7.58 17.90
C ARG A 129 -37.82 6.77 17.65
N ALA A 130 -38.98 7.42 17.62
CA ALA A 130 -40.26 6.75 17.29
C ALA A 130 -40.25 6.20 15.86
N THR A 131 -39.72 6.97 14.90
CA THR A 131 -39.59 6.53 13.50
C THR A 131 -38.70 5.29 13.38
N ILE A 132 -37.53 5.29 14.03
CA ILE A 132 -36.60 4.15 14.02
C ILE A 132 -37.21 2.89 14.67
N LEU A 133 -38.00 3.04 15.73
CA LEU A 133 -38.66 1.92 16.41
C LEU A 133 -39.89 1.40 15.65
N SER A 134 -40.52 2.24 14.81
CA SER A 134 -41.65 1.82 13.96
C SER A 134 -41.26 0.97 12.75
N GLU A 135 -39.96 0.85 12.49
CA GLU A 135 -39.41 -0.03 11.44
C GLU A 135 -39.25 -1.49 11.91
N VAL A 136 -39.63 -1.79 13.16
CA VAL A 136 -39.76 -3.14 13.76
C VAL A 136 -41.18 -3.66 13.55
#